data_AF-A0A392TYR2-F1
#
_entry.id   AF-A0A392TYR2-F1
#
_cell.length_a   1.000
_cell.length_b   1.000
_cell.length_c   1.000
_cell.angle_alpha   90.00
_cell.angle_beta   90.00
_cell.angle_gamma   90.00
#
_symmetry.space_group_name_H-M   'P 1'
#
loop_
_entity.id
_entity.type
_entity.pdbx_description
1 polymer ?
#
loop_
_entity_poly.entity_id
_entity_poly.type
_entity_poly.pdbx_seq_one_letter_code
_entity_poly.pdbx_strand_id
1 'polypeptide(L)'
;LGNDDSTTAASTISDELSIALGPHKLPFGYSPKIGAGEIHMPVGEACLKFREELKQYMTYEIGGECPVDDVLAQGLMLKGCEPL
;
A
#
# COMPACT_ATOMS: atom_id res chain seq x y z
N LEU A 1 -31.05 1.41 1.28
CA LEU A 1 -30.13 0.99 0.22
C LEU A 1 -28.92 1.88 0.37
N GLY A 2 -27.78 1.28 0.75
CA GLY A 2 -26.59 1.99 1.21
C GLY A 2 -25.99 2.85 0.12
N ASN A 3 -25.72 4.11 0.45
CA ASN A 3 -24.96 5.02 -0.38
C ASN A 3 -23.48 4.66 -0.23
N ASP A 4 -22.78 4.52 -1.35
CA ASP A 4 -21.34 4.32 -1.42
C ASP A 4 -20.60 5.51 -0.82
N ASP A 5 -20.25 5.38 0.46
CA ASP A 5 -19.45 6.31 1.25
C ASP A 5 -17.95 6.17 0.94
N SER A 6 -17.60 6.15 -0.36
CA SER A 6 -16.20 6.09 -0.81
C SER A 6 -15.68 7.48 -1.23
N THR A 7 -16.52 8.52 -1.22
CA THR A 7 -16.17 9.85 -1.75
C THR A 7 -16.07 10.95 -0.68
N THR A 8 -16.49 10.69 0.57
CA THR A 8 -16.57 11.70 1.65
C THR A 8 -15.29 11.84 2.48
N ALA A 9 -14.45 10.80 2.56
CA ALA A 9 -13.19 10.84 3.33
C ALA A 9 -12.09 11.70 2.68
N ALA A 10 -12.09 11.82 1.35
CA ALA A 10 -11.09 12.59 0.60
C ALA A 10 -11.30 14.12 0.72
N SER A 11 -12.51 14.57 1.08
CA SER A 11 -12.90 15.99 1.05
C SER A 11 -12.45 16.82 2.26
N THR A 12 -11.82 16.22 3.28
CA THR A 12 -11.34 16.91 4.49
C THR A 12 -9.99 16.39 4.96
N ILE A 13 -9.06 16.16 4.04
CA ILE A 13 -7.66 15.89 4.40
C ILE A 13 -6.99 17.25 4.65
N SER A 14 -6.40 17.44 5.83
CA SER A 14 -5.63 18.68 6.07
C SER A 14 -4.36 18.69 5.22
N ASP A 15 -3.87 19.88 4.86
CA ASP A 15 -2.65 20.01 4.07
C ASP A 15 -1.47 19.27 4.72
N GLU A 16 -1.33 19.37 6.05
CA GLU A 16 -0.32 18.67 6.84
C GLU A 16 -0.46 17.14 6.72
N LEU A 17 -1.69 16.62 6.76
CA LEU A 17 -1.93 15.19 6.62
C LEU A 17 -1.60 14.70 5.21
N SER A 18 -1.90 15.49 4.18
CA SER A 18 -1.55 15.14 2.79
C SER A 18 -0.03 15.09 2.59
N ILE A 19 0.71 16.01 3.20
CA ILE A 19 2.18 16.03 3.16
C ILE A 19 2.75 14.84 3.94
N ALA A 20 2.15 14.48 5.07
CA ALA A 20 2.60 13.37 5.90
C ALA A 20 2.33 12.00 5.26
N LEU A 21 1.19 11.81 4.60
CA LEU A 21 0.81 10.53 3.97
C LEU A 21 1.40 10.35 2.56
N GLY A 22 1.73 11.46 1.88
CA GLY A 22 2.20 11.45 0.51
C GLY A 22 3.59 10.83 0.30
N PRO A 23 3.99 10.60 -0.96
CA PRO A 23 5.32 10.08 -1.28
C PRO A 23 6.45 11.04 -0.90
N HIS A 24 7.46 10.53 -0.21
CA HIS A 24 8.68 11.26 0.12
C HIS A 24 9.85 10.83 -0.76
N LYS A 25 10.41 11.76 -1.54
CA LYS A 25 11.59 11.49 -2.38
C LYS A 25 12.79 11.11 -1.53
N LEU A 26 13.55 10.11 -1.99
CA LEU A 26 14.81 9.76 -1.36
C LEU A 26 15.87 10.84 -1.59
N PRO A 27 16.75 11.12 -0.60
CA PRO A 27 17.77 12.15 -0.71
C PRO A 27 18.77 11.91 -1.85
N PHE A 28 18.96 10.65 -2.27
CA PHE A 28 19.88 10.27 -3.35
C PHE A 28 19.17 9.74 -4.60
N GLY A 29 17.84 9.92 -4.70
CA GLY A 29 17.06 9.38 -5.82
C GLY A 29 16.89 7.87 -5.76
N TYR A 30 16.91 7.20 -6.92
CA TYR A 30 16.61 5.78 -7.04
C TYR A 30 17.60 4.89 -6.26
N SER A 31 17.09 4.05 -5.36
CA SER A 31 17.88 3.05 -4.64
C SER A 31 17.61 1.65 -5.20
N PRO A 32 18.60 0.97 -5.80
CA PRO A 32 18.44 -0.39 -6.33
C PRO A 32 18.08 -1.43 -5.27
N LYS A 33 18.39 -1.17 -4.00
CA LYS A 33 18.09 -2.08 -2.89
C LYS A 33 16.60 -2.16 -2.57
N ILE A 34 15.90 -1.04 -2.73
CA ILE A 34 14.44 -0.97 -2.50
C ILE A 34 13.65 -0.94 -3.82
N GLY A 35 14.33 -0.68 -4.95
CA GLY A 35 13.70 -0.60 -6.27
C GLY A 35 12.87 0.68 -6.50
N ALA A 36 13.08 1.73 -5.71
CA ALA A 36 12.27 2.95 -5.72
C ALA A 36 13.12 4.21 -5.50
N GLY A 37 12.63 5.36 -5.96
CA GLY A 37 13.20 6.69 -5.71
C GLY A 37 12.42 7.53 -4.70
N GLU A 38 11.36 6.96 -4.14
CA GLU A 38 10.50 7.57 -3.13
C GLU A 38 10.02 6.51 -2.14
N ILE A 39 9.72 6.95 -0.93
CA ILE A 39 9.14 6.14 0.14
C ILE A 39 7.66 6.49 0.22
N HIS A 40 6.80 5.48 0.19
CA HIS A 40 5.38 5.62 0.49
C HIS A 40 5.12 5.21 1.93
N MET A 41 4.27 5.95 2.63
CA MET A 41 3.79 5.52 3.94
C MET A 41 2.94 4.24 3.80
N PRO A 42 2.97 3.33 4.78
CA PRO A 42 2.25 2.06 4.73
C PRO A 42 0.73 2.19 4.87
N VAL A 43 0.17 3.41 4.79
CA VAL A 43 -1.26 3.73 5.01
C VAL A 43 -2.13 3.33 3.81
N GLY A 44 -1.88 2.16 3.22
CA GLY A 44 -2.71 1.52 2.18
C GLY A 44 -2.82 2.24 0.83
N GLU A 45 -2.51 3.55 0.73
CA GLU A 45 -2.65 4.32 -0.51
C GLU A 45 -1.77 3.71 -1.62
N ALA A 46 -0.55 3.31 -1.29
CA ALA A 46 0.34 2.66 -2.25
C ALA A 46 -0.22 1.32 -2.74
N CYS A 47 -1.03 0.61 -1.94
CA CYS A 47 -1.69 -0.63 -2.38
C CYS A 47 -2.62 -0.41 -3.57
N LEU A 48 -3.16 0.80 -3.76
CA LEU A 48 -4.00 1.13 -4.93
C LEU A 48 -3.22 1.02 -6.25
N LYS A 49 -1.89 1.06 -6.20
CA LYS A 49 -0.99 0.87 -7.35
C LYS A 49 -0.65 -0.61 -7.61
N PHE A 50 -0.90 -1.51 -6.65
CA PHE A 50 -0.52 -2.93 -6.68
C PHE A 50 -1.73 -3.85 -6.49
N ARG A 51 -2.83 -3.53 -7.19
CA ARG A 51 -4.12 -4.21 -7.00
C ARG A 51 -4.07 -5.70 -7.34
N GLU A 52 -3.32 -6.08 -8.37
CA GLU A 52 -3.23 -7.49 -8.79
C GLU A 52 -2.41 -8.31 -7.80
N GLU A 53 -1.27 -7.79 -7.35
CA GLU A 53 -0.45 -8.43 -6.32
C GLU A 53 -1.18 -8.51 -4.97
N LEU A 54 -1.92 -7.46 -4.60
CA LEU A 54 -2.77 -7.48 -3.41
C LEU A 54 -3.89 -8.52 -3.54
N LYS A 55 -4.55 -8.59 -4.71
CA LYS A 55 -5.58 -9.61 -4.96
C LYS A 55 -5.01 -11.02 -4.85
N GLN A 56 -3.79 -11.24 -5.34
CA GLN A 56 -3.08 -12.50 -5.18
C GLN A 56 -2.77 -12.80 -3.72
N TYR A 57 -2.26 -11.84 -2.96
CA TYR A 57 -2.01 -11.99 -1.51
C TYR A 57 -3.29 -12.36 -0.75
N MET A 58 -4.43 -11.78 -1.16
CA MET A 58 -5.74 -12.04 -0.56
C MET A 58 -6.42 -13.34 -1.04
N THR A 59 -5.74 -14.20 -1.81
CA THR A 59 -6.30 -15.50 -2.28
C THR A 59 -6.10 -16.66 -1.30
N TYR A 60 -6.12 -16.39 0.00
CA TYR A 60 -6.05 -17.45 1.01
C TYR A 60 -7.45 -18.03 1.32
N GLU A 61 -7.49 -19.31 1.70
CA GLU A 61 -8.70 -19.95 2.17
C GLU A 61 -8.89 -19.66 3.67
N ILE A 62 -10.03 -19.07 4.04
CA ILE A 62 -10.34 -18.78 5.44
C ILE A 62 -10.44 -20.10 6.22
N GLY A 63 -9.55 -20.29 7.19
CA GLY A 63 -9.47 -21.54 7.98
C GLY A 63 -8.77 -22.70 7.27
N GLY A 64 -8.24 -22.47 6.06
CA GLY A 64 -7.37 -23.40 5.35
C GLY A 64 -5.91 -23.31 5.83
N GLU A 65 -5.03 -24.01 5.11
CA GLU A 65 -3.59 -23.92 5.33
C GLU A 65 -3.05 -22.58 4.81
N CYS A 66 -2.16 -21.94 5.57
CA CYS A 66 -1.56 -20.68 5.17
C CYS A 66 -0.65 -20.91 3.93
N PRO A 67 -0.86 -20.16 2.84
CA PRO A 67 0.02 -20.25 1.68
C PRO A 67 1.42 -19.72 2.03
N VAL A 68 2.44 -20.19 1.30
CA VAL A 68 3.80 -19.64 1.42
C VAL A 68 3.89 -18.36 0.57
N ASP A 69 3.56 -17.23 1.18
CA ASP A 69 3.47 -15.92 0.52
C ASP A 69 4.41 -14.86 1.11
N ASP A 70 5.36 -15.24 1.98
CA ASP A 70 6.31 -14.34 2.65
C ASP A 70 7.01 -13.37 1.68
N VAL A 71 7.41 -13.86 0.50
CA VAL A 71 8.09 -13.07 -0.53
C VAL A 71 7.14 -12.04 -1.17
N LEU A 72 5.88 -12.42 -1.39
CA LEU A 72 4.85 -11.53 -1.93
C LEU A 72 4.51 -10.45 -0.90
N ALA A 73 4.33 -10.84 0.36
CA ALA A 73 4.09 -9.93 1.48
C ALA A 73 5.22 -8.91 1.62
N GLN A 74 6.48 -9.38 1.69
CA GLN A 74 7.65 -8.51 1.79
C GLN A 74 7.78 -7.56 0.59
N GLY A 75 7.48 -8.04 -0.62
CA GLY A 75 7.49 -7.24 -1.83
C GLY A 75 6.46 -6.10 -1.81
N LEU A 76 5.26 -6.37 -1.29
CA LEU A 76 4.21 -5.35 -1.10
C LEU A 76 4.66 -4.32 -0.06
N MET A 77 5.17 -4.76 1.09
CA MET A 77 5.63 -3.88 2.18
C MET A 77 6.76 -2.93 1.73
N LEU A 78 7.74 -3.45 0.98
CA LEU A 78 8.84 -2.63 0.44
C LEU A 78 8.37 -1.54 -0.54
N LYS A 79 7.21 -1.74 -1.15
CA LYS A 79 6.55 -0.77 -2.04
C LYS A 79 5.57 0.15 -1.29
N GLY A 80 5.53 0.07 0.04
CA GLY A 80 4.62 0.84 0.91
C GLY A 80 3.19 0.32 0.92
N CYS A 81 2.93 -0.86 0.37
CA CYS A 81 1.66 -1.54 0.54
C CYS A 81 1.82 -2.56 1.66
N GLU A 82 1.53 -2.18 2.90
CA GLU A 82 1.45 -3.15 4.00
C GLU A 82 0.14 -3.93 3.87
N PRO A 83 0.17 -5.24 3.57
CA PRO A 83 -1.04 -6.01 3.36
C PRO A 83 -1.48 -6.61 4.70
N LEU A 84 -2.16 -5.79 5.51
CA LEU A 84 -2.77 -6.08 6.84
C LEU A 84 -1.96 -6.93 7.83
#